data_AF-A0A1B6LI78-F1
#
_entry.id   AF-A0A1B6LI78-F1
#
_cell.length_a   1.000
_cell.length_b   1.000
_cell.length_c   1.000
_cell.angle_alpha   90.00
_cell.angle_beta   90.00
_cell.angle_gamma   90.00
#
_symmetry.space_group_name_H-M   'P 1'
#
loop_
_entity.id
_entity.type
_entity.pdbx_description
1 polymer ?
#
loop_
_entity_poly.entity_id
_entity_poly.type
_entity_poly.pdbx_seq_one_letter_code
_entity_poly.pdbx_strand_id
1 'polypeptide(L)'
;MIAQDLPVAPAEENSQEPQEAKNKNDKTEALRMWSAISFALIILGLGIPLWWKTTEVYRVTLPYTEIDELQHLGPRMVVNVSVYTEYPSRTNMRIVELKKAFAPSRLFDINLSPAKLDIGEGTVVELEKFEFNRPSKPGSFKIVETNKLQSGSVVLGNYRSLYFHPEVKTELIVEVVKKWVLREGYLEDMVASLEQPGSRSGQERRLKSEPCFDIVFTTVNPEPDRVKMKFDTETSIKTVIDPLLDQLKPVADLKVKSQWLYFVDMGQDPKRSPNNNNFIIPSDRIPHIISPLEKKLGSGVSSCPCLHFVLYIPRCSEAPLYFTSPEGDLQTAVVSPRWGGIQIHNPSTENCVNQTAMTPDMGEVAKVFVSHLRYLLDLRYQPVASAKLLTLSVAPLRGWEVDSLYRSRVLEQAISARLTLQSLARLLGEISNIVINEEVGDAIKTSVISISATFSKLAAGRLEEALGFARKAYITAEMAFSHPSLLALLYFPDDQKYAVYIPLFLPVMIPVVLSLKNIWKWLNNKPLGGQ
;
A
#
# COMPACT_ATOMS: atom_id res chain seq x y z
N MET A 1 -16.57 137.95 -22.67
CA MET A 1 -17.66 137.80 -23.65
C MET A 1 -17.31 136.62 -24.57
N ILE A 2 -18.16 135.59 -24.55
CA ILE A 2 -18.59 134.63 -25.62
C ILE A 2 -17.56 134.17 -26.68
N ALA A 3 -17.34 132.84 -26.80
CA ALA A 3 -17.70 131.99 -27.96
C ALA A 3 -16.91 130.64 -28.07
N GLN A 4 -17.65 129.53 -27.93
CA GLN A 4 -17.75 128.28 -28.73
C GLN A 4 -16.58 127.49 -29.39
N ASP A 5 -16.70 126.16 -29.18
CA ASP A 5 -16.73 124.99 -30.10
C ASP A 5 -15.53 124.02 -30.35
N LEU A 6 -15.77 122.75 -29.91
CA LEU A 6 -15.49 121.41 -30.53
C LEU A 6 -14.02 120.95 -30.80
N PRO A 7 -13.74 119.67 -31.13
CA PRO A 7 -13.97 118.38 -30.43
C PRO A 7 -12.69 117.48 -30.37
N VAL A 8 -12.78 116.26 -29.80
CA VAL A 8 -11.68 115.26 -29.69
C VAL A 8 -12.01 113.93 -30.39
N ALA A 9 -11.05 113.38 -31.15
CA ALA A 9 -10.83 111.95 -31.51
C ALA A 9 -9.49 111.84 -32.31
N PRO A 10 -8.90 110.65 -32.58
CA PRO A 10 -8.69 109.40 -31.82
C PRO A 10 -7.25 108.82 -32.00
N ALA A 11 -6.91 107.66 -31.39
CA ALA A 11 -6.17 106.52 -32.01
C ALA A 11 -5.71 105.44 -31.00
N GLU A 12 -6.03 104.18 -31.32
CA GLU A 12 -5.51 102.94 -30.72
C GLU A 12 -4.20 102.49 -31.39
N GLU A 13 -3.31 101.84 -30.64
CA GLU A 13 -2.18 101.06 -31.16
C GLU A 13 -2.06 99.72 -30.38
N ASN A 14 -1.57 98.69 -31.07
CA ASN A 14 -1.90 97.27 -30.91
C ASN A 14 -0.71 96.43 -30.37
N SER A 15 -1.00 95.52 -29.41
CA SER A 15 -0.50 94.14 -29.18
C SER A 15 0.94 93.69 -29.53
N GLN A 16 1.55 92.86 -28.64
CA GLN A 16 2.23 91.57 -28.98
C GLN A 16 2.76 90.79 -27.74
N GLU A 17 2.07 89.71 -27.31
CA GLU A 17 2.63 88.56 -26.55
C GLU A 17 1.56 87.45 -26.38
N PRO A 18 1.46 86.44 -27.29
CA PRO A 18 1.06 85.09 -26.82
C PRO A 18 1.56 83.84 -27.63
N GLN A 19 2.27 83.97 -28.76
CA GLN A 19 2.46 82.82 -29.70
C GLN A 19 3.60 81.82 -29.36
N GLU A 20 4.75 82.28 -28.85
CA GLU A 20 5.88 81.38 -28.53
C GLU A 20 5.59 80.43 -27.35
N ALA A 21 4.78 80.88 -26.39
CA ALA A 21 4.36 80.08 -25.24
C ALA A 21 3.50 78.87 -25.66
N LYS A 22 2.69 79.03 -26.73
CA LYS A 22 1.76 78.00 -27.20
C LYS A 22 2.47 76.81 -27.88
N ASN A 23 3.46 77.08 -28.73
CA ASN A 23 4.24 76.05 -29.43
C ASN A 23 5.15 75.22 -28.51
N LYS A 24 5.66 75.82 -27.41
CA LYS A 24 6.41 75.07 -26.38
C LYS A 24 5.49 74.12 -25.58
N ASN A 25 4.25 74.54 -25.31
CA ASN A 25 3.27 73.71 -24.61
C ASN A 25 2.87 72.46 -25.42
N ASP A 26 2.59 72.60 -26.72
CA ASP A 26 2.20 71.46 -27.58
C ASP A 26 3.28 70.38 -27.70
N LYS A 27 4.55 70.78 -27.88
CA LYS A 27 5.68 69.82 -27.91
C LYS A 27 5.87 69.11 -26.57
N THR A 28 5.63 69.83 -25.47
CA THR A 28 5.74 69.28 -24.11
C THR A 28 4.60 68.30 -23.83
N GLU A 29 3.38 68.57 -24.29
CA GLU A 29 2.24 67.64 -24.18
C GLU A 29 2.44 66.37 -25.01
N ALA A 30 2.95 66.50 -26.24
CA ALA A 30 3.25 65.34 -27.07
C ALA A 30 4.32 64.44 -26.44
N LEU A 31 5.40 65.01 -25.90
CA LEU A 31 6.45 64.26 -25.19
C LEU A 31 5.89 63.56 -23.93
N ARG A 32 5.03 64.23 -23.16
CA ARG A 32 4.35 63.62 -22.00
C ARG A 32 3.47 62.44 -22.41
N MET A 33 2.72 62.56 -23.50
CA MET A 33 1.87 61.47 -23.99
C MET A 33 2.68 60.28 -24.49
N TRP A 34 3.74 60.51 -25.27
CA TRP A 34 4.66 59.47 -25.71
C TRP A 34 5.37 58.77 -24.53
N SER A 35 5.74 59.52 -23.49
CA SER A 35 6.32 58.94 -22.27
C SER A 35 5.31 58.06 -21.52
N ALA A 36 4.04 58.47 -21.43
CA ALA A 36 2.98 57.70 -20.80
C ALA A 36 2.66 56.41 -21.59
N ILE A 37 2.66 56.48 -22.93
CA ILE A 37 2.50 55.30 -23.80
C ILE A 37 3.65 54.33 -23.60
N SER A 38 4.90 54.80 -23.60
CA SER A 38 6.08 53.96 -23.38
C SER A 38 6.03 53.28 -22.00
N PHE A 39 5.67 54.03 -20.96
CA PHE A 39 5.53 53.49 -19.61
C PHE A 39 4.43 52.43 -19.49
N ALA A 40 3.26 52.69 -20.09
CA ALA A 40 2.15 51.72 -20.13
C ALA A 40 2.53 50.45 -20.90
N LEU A 41 3.23 50.57 -22.03
CA LEU A 41 3.71 49.42 -22.80
C LEU A 41 4.72 48.58 -22.00
N ILE A 42 5.63 49.21 -21.25
CA ILE A 42 6.59 48.50 -20.41
C ILE A 42 5.87 47.76 -19.27
N ILE A 43 4.94 48.42 -18.57
CA ILE A 43 4.22 47.79 -17.45
C ILE A 43 3.29 46.68 -17.93
N LEU A 44 2.51 46.90 -18.98
CA LEU A 44 1.57 45.90 -19.48
C LEU A 44 2.29 44.77 -20.24
N GLY A 45 3.32 45.10 -21.01
CA GLY A 45 4.04 44.14 -21.86
C GLY A 45 5.14 43.35 -21.15
N LEU A 46 5.81 43.94 -20.14
CA LEU A 46 6.87 43.28 -19.38
C LEU A 46 6.52 43.14 -17.90
N GLY A 47 5.99 44.18 -17.26
CA GLY A 47 5.71 44.19 -15.82
C GLY A 47 4.70 43.14 -15.37
N ILE A 48 3.51 43.11 -15.98
CA ILE A 48 2.45 42.15 -15.65
C ILE A 48 2.89 40.69 -15.97
N PRO A 49 3.40 40.37 -17.18
CA PRO A 49 3.85 39.02 -17.48
C PRO A 49 5.01 38.55 -16.59
N LEU A 50 5.97 39.43 -16.30
CA LEU A 50 7.06 39.12 -15.40
C LEU A 50 6.54 38.86 -13.98
N TRP A 51 5.67 39.72 -13.45
CA TRP A 51 5.07 39.53 -12.13
C TRP A 51 4.29 38.22 -12.04
N TRP A 52 3.47 37.92 -13.05
CA TRP A 52 2.74 36.65 -13.11
C TRP A 52 3.69 35.47 -13.11
N LYS A 53 4.77 35.54 -13.92
CA LYS A 53 5.76 34.46 -14.01
C LYS A 53 6.61 34.31 -12.75
N THR A 54 6.99 35.40 -12.09
CA THR A 54 7.81 35.38 -10.87
C THR A 54 7.02 35.01 -9.62
N THR A 55 5.69 35.14 -9.66
CA THR A 55 4.81 34.77 -8.55
C THR A 55 4.05 33.47 -8.78
N GLU A 56 4.34 32.77 -9.87
CA GLU A 56 3.87 31.42 -10.16
C GLU A 56 4.60 30.44 -9.25
N VAL A 57 3.85 29.55 -8.60
CA VAL A 57 4.43 28.51 -7.77
C VAL A 57 5.04 27.45 -8.69
N TYR A 58 6.32 27.11 -8.45
CA TYR A 58 6.98 26.07 -9.22
C TYR A 58 6.26 24.71 -9.07
N ARG A 59 5.95 24.09 -10.21
CA ARG A 59 5.27 22.80 -10.31
C ARG A 59 5.82 21.98 -11.45
N VAL A 60 6.20 20.75 -11.16
CA VAL A 60 6.48 19.74 -12.18
C VAL A 60 5.18 19.29 -12.84
N THR A 61 5.24 19.05 -14.15
CA THR A 61 4.10 18.52 -14.92
C THR A 61 3.84 17.06 -14.54
N LEU A 62 2.61 16.76 -14.13
CA LEU A 62 2.21 15.41 -13.74
C LEU A 62 1.52 14.64 -14.87
N PRO A 63 1.69 13.31 -14.95
CA PRO A 63 1.11 12.47 -15.98
C PRO A 63 -0.37 12.15 -15.68
N TYR A 64 -1.24 13.16 -15.66
CA TYR A 64 -2.67 13.00 -15.33
C TYR A 64 -3.40 12.00 -16.23
N THR A 65 -3.10 12.01 -17.53
CA THR A 65 -3.70 11.10 -18.50
C THR A 65 -3.30 9.65 -18.23
N GLU A 66 -2.02 9.41 -17.95
CA GLU A 66 -1.52 8.06 -17.65
C GLU A 66 -2.11 7.54 -16.34
N ILE A 67 -2.29 8.41 -15.33
CA ILE A 67 -2.94 8.05 -14.06
C ILE A 67 -4.41 7.65 -14.29
N ASP A 68 -5.13 8.38 -15.15
CA ASP A 68 -6.51 8.04 -15.51
C ASP A 68 -6.58 6.71 -16.26
N GLU A 69 -5.66 6.46 -17.20
CA GLU A 69 -5.58 5.20 -17.95
C GLU A 69 -5.39 3.96 -17.04
N LEU A 70 -4.78 4.11 -15.86
CA LEU A 70 -4.62 3.01 -14.90
C LEU A 70 -5.97 2.40 -14.45
N GLN A 71 -7.07 3.14 -14.55
CA GLN A 71 -8.40 2.64 -14.18
C GLN A 71 -8.89 1.52 -15.10
N HIS A 72 -8.36 1.45 -16.34
CA HIS A 72 -8.74 0.47 -17.33
C HIS A 72 -7.89 -0.81 -17.27
N LEU A 73 -6.84 -0.83 -16.45
CA LEU A 73 -6.00 -2.01 -16.26
C LEU A 73 -6.71 -3.02 -15.34
N GLY A 74 -7.20 -4.10 -15.94
CA GLY A 74 -7.89 -5.17 -15.22
C GLY A 74 -6.92 -6.13 -14.51
N PRO A 75 -7.32 -6.72 -13.37
CA PRO A 75 -6.47 -7.61 -12.57
C PRO A 75 -6.39 -9.05 -13.11
N ARG A 76 -6.33 -9.23 -14.44
CA ARG A 76 -6.20 -10.56 -15.05
C ARG A 76 -4.78 -11.09 -14.90
N MET A 77 -4.68 -12.32 -14.39
CA MET A 77 -3.42 -12.98 -14.09
C MET A 77 -3.32 -14.28 -14.87
N VAL A 78 -2.26 -14.43 -15.67
CA VAL A 78 -1.99 -15.68 -16.36
C VAL A 78 -1.38 -16.70 -15.40
N VAL A 79 -1.89 -17.94 -15.44
CA VAL A 79 -1.35 -19.06 -14.68
C VAL A 79 -0.99 -20.19 -15.63
N ASN A 80 0.27 -20.58 -15.63
CA ASN A 80 0.75 -21.68 -16.47
C ASN A 80 0.58 -22.99 -15.71
N VAL A 81 -0.30 -23.85 -16.20
CA VAL A 81 -0.63 -25.15 -15.60
C VAL A 81 -0.19 -26.28 -16.52
N SER A 82 0.75 -27.09 -16.06
CA SER A 82 1.22 -28.24 -16.83
C SER A 82 0.48 -29.51 -16.40
N VAL A 83 -0.10 -30.24 -17.36
CA VAL A 83 -0.93 -31.42 -17.09
C VAL A 83 -0.21 -32.69 -17.56
N TYR A 84 -0.23 -33.72 -16.73
CA TYR A 84 0.31 -35.04 -17.06
C TYR A 84 -0.68 -36.15 -16.75
N THR A 85 -0.79 -37.08 -17.69
CA THR A 85 -1.45 -38.36 -17.52
C THR A 85 -0.58 -39.46 -18.10
N GLU A 86 -0.85 -40.72 -17.76
CA GLU A 86 -0.09 -41.88 -18.25
C GLU A 86 0.03 -41.91 -19.78
N TYR A 87 -1.04 -41.55 -20.49
CA TYR A 87 -1.09 -41.53 -21.96
C TYR A 87 -1.20 -40.10 -22.52
N PRO A 88 -0.41 -39.71 -23.55
CA PRO A 88 -0.49 -38.38 -24.17
C PRO A 88 -1.88 -38.04 -24.71
N SER A 89 -2.60 -39.02 -25.28
CA SER A 89 -3.96 -38.83 -25.77
C SER A 89 -4.93 -38.44 -24.65
N ARG A 90 -4.79 -39.06 -23.47
CA ARG A 90 -5.58 -38.73 -22.27
C ARG A 90 -5.21 -37.35 -21.74
N THR A 91 -3.93 -36.96 -21.80
CA THR A 91 -3.48 -35.62 -21.39
C THR A 91 -4.18 -34.55 -22.23
N ASN A 92 -4.21 -34.72 -23.56
CA ASN A 92 -4.86 -33.76 -24.45
C ASN A 92 -6.37 -33.67 -24.21
N MET A 93 -7.05 -34.81 -24.02
CA MET A 93 -8.47 -34.82 -23.65
C MET A 93 -8.71 -34.06 -22.33
N ARG A 94 -7.90 -34.34 -21.31
CA ARG A 94 -8.02 -33.69 -20.00
C ARG A 94 -7.76 -32.19 -20.07
N ILE A 95 -6.80 -31.75 -20.88
CA ILE A 95 -6.53 -30.32 -21.10
C ILE A 95 -7.75 -29.61 -21.67
N VAL A 96 -8.45 -30.22 -22.64
CA VAL A 96 -9.67 -29.63 -23.23
C VAL A 96 -10.78 -29.51 -22.19
N GLU A 97 -11.00 -30.55 -21.39
CA GLU A 97 -12.00 -30.53 -20.31
C GLU A 97 -11.68 -29.46 -19.25
N LEU A 98 -10.43 -29.41 -18.78
CA LEU A 98 -9.98 -28.42 -17.80
C LEU A 98 -10.12 -27.00 -18.36
N LYS A 99 -9.75 -26.77 -19.62
CA LYS A 99 -9.88 -25.46 -20.26
C LYS A 99 -11.33 -24.99 -20.28
N LYS A 100 -12.28 -25.87 -20.59
CA LYS A 100 -13.72 -25.55 -20.56
C LYS A 100 -14.19 -25.25 -19.13
N ALA A 101 -13.72 -26.01 -18.14
CA ALA A 101 -14.13 -25.84 -16.75
C ALA A 101 -13.51 -24.60 -16.07
N PHE A 102 -12.34 -24.13 -16.50
CA PHE A 102 -11.71 -22.89 -16.02
C PHE A 102 -12.22 -21.62 -16.72
N ALA A 103 -12.85 -21.72 -17.90
CA ALA A 103 -13.37 -20.59 -18.68
C ALA A 103 -14.19 -19.53 -17.91
N PRO A 104 -15.03 -19.86 -16.90
CA PRO A 104 -15.79 -18.84 -16.16
C PRO A 104 -14.97 -18.04 -15.12
N SER A 105 -13.64 -18.19 -15.06
CA SER A 105 -12.79 -17.41 -14.16
C SER A 105 -12.75 -15.92 -14.55
N ARG A 106 -12.84 -15.01 -13.58
CA ARG A 106 -12.82 -13.57 -13.83
C ARG A 106 -11.42 -12.97 -13.69
N LEU A 107 -10.63 -13.52 -12.76
CA LEU A 107 -9.30 -13.02 -12.42
C LEU A 107 -8.17 -13.81 -13.09
N PHE A 108 -8.42 -15.02 -13.59
CA PHE A 108 -7.37 -15.90 -14.07
C PHE A 108 -7.54 -16.35 -15.52
N ASP A 109 -6.47 -16.21 -16.28
CA ASP A 109 -6.30 -16.81 -17.60
C ASP A 109 -5.40 -18.05 -17.45
N ILE A 110 -6.02 -19.24 -17.45
CA ILE A 110 -5.31 -20.50 -17.21
C ILE A 110 -4.75 -21.07 -18.51
N ASN A 111 -3.43 -21.03 -18.65
CA ASN A 111 -2.69 -21.59 -19.78
C ASN A 111 -2.33 -23.05 -19.50
N LEU A 112 -2.99 -23.98 -20.18
CA LEU A 112 -2.77 -25.42 -20.01
C LEU A 112 -1.82 -25.96 -21.08
N SER A 113 -0.79 -26.70 -20.66
CA SER A 113 0.16 -27.36 -21.56
C SER A 113 0.47 -28.79 -21.10
N PRO A 114 0.75 -29.73 -22.01
CA PRO A 114 1.18 -31.07 -21.63
C PRO A 114 2.56 -31.01 -20.94
N ALA A 115 2.70 -31.69 -19.81
CA ALA A 115 3.97 -31.85 -19.13
C ALA A 115 4.70 -33.09 -19.63
N LYS A 116 5.99 -32.96 -19.92
CA LYS A 116 6.90 -34.11 -20.08
C LYS A 116 7.48 -34.40 -18.70
N LEU A 117 6.89 -35.35 -18.00
CA LEU A 117 7.43 -35.83 -16.73
C LEU A 117 8.10 -37.17 -17.02
N ASP A 118 9.43 -37.21 -16.87
CA ASP A 118 10.22 -38.46 -16.83
C ASP A 118 9.99 -39.20 -15.51
N ILE A 119 8.78 -39.10 -14.96
CA ILE A 119 8.47 -39.68 -13.69
C ILE A 119 7.90 -41.07 -13.92
N GLY A 120 8.64 -42.09 -13.48
CA GLY A 120 8.12 -43.45 -13.35
C GLY A 120 6.91 -43.51 -12.41
N GLU A 121 6.35 -44.71 -12.24
CA GLU A 121 5.17 -45.01 -11.40
C GLU A 121 5.40 -44.85 -9.87
N GLY A 122 6.05 -43.76 -9.46
CA GLY A 122 6.38 -43.51 -8.06
C GLY A 122 5.18 -43.12 -7.21
N THR A 123 5.29 -43.36 -5.92
CA THR A 123 4.34 -42.87 -4.91
C THR A 123 4.33 -41.34 -4.84
N VAL A 124 3.27 -40.72 -4.32
CA VAL A 124 3.16 -39.25 -4.15
C VAL A 124 4.40 -38.65 -3.48
N VAL A 125 5.00 -39.36 -2.52
CA VAL A 125 6.21 -38.91 -1.81
C VAL A 125 7.43 -38.84 -2.75
N GLU A 126 7.56 -39.77 -3.69
CA GLU A 126 8.64 -39.76 -4.68
C GLU A 126 8.46 -38.66 -5.72
N LEU A 127 7.21 -38.41 -6.13
CA LEU A 127 6.86 -37.28 -7.00
C LEU A 127 7.22 -35.94 -6.34
N GLU A 128 6.92 -35.80 -5.05
CA GLU A 128 7.27 -34.60 -4.28
C GLU A 128 8.78 -34.42 -4.11
N LYS A 129 9.55 -35.51 -3.97
CA LYS A 129 11.04 -35.43 -3.98
C LYS A 129 11.56 -34.93 -5.33
N PHE A 130 10.93 -35.33 -6.43
CA PHE A 130 11.30 -34.83 -7.75
C PHE A 130 11.01 -33.32 -7.88
N GLU A 131 9.84 -32.87 -7.44
CA GLU A 131 9.49 -31.44 -7.41
C GLU A 131 10.42 -30.64 -6.51
N PHE A 132 10.84 -31.19 -5.37
CA PHE A 132 11.82 -30.54 -4.49
C PHE A 132 13.15 -30.29 -5.21
N ASN A 133 13.64 -31.28 -5.97
CA ASN A 133 14.91 -31.19 -6.69
C ASN A 133 14.82 -30.29 -7.93
N ARG A 134 13.62 -30.15 -8.54
CA ARG A 134 13.36 -29.32 -9.72
C ARG A 134 12.14 -28.44 -9.46
N PRO A 135 12.28 -27.41 -8.62
CA PRO A 135 11.15 -26.60 -8.20
C PRO A 135 10.54 -25.84 -9.37
N SER A 136 9.22 -25.93 -9.47
CA SER A 136 8.44 -25.14 -10.42
C SER A 136 8.54 -23.65 -10.10
N LYS A 137 8.61 -22.80 -11.13
CA LYS A 137 8.70 -21.34 -10.99
C LYS A 137 7.45 -20.77 -10.27
N PRO A 138 7.58 -19.69 -9.48
CA PRO A 138 6.42 -19.02 -8.88
C PRO A 138 5.36 -18.64 -9.93
N GLY A 139 4.10 -18.95 -9.65
CA GLY A 139 2.98 -18.73 -10.56
C GLY A 139 2.71 -19.85 -11.57
N SER A 140 3.56 -20.88 -11.63
CA SER A 140 3.30 -22.11 -12.39
C SER A 140 2.78 -23.23 -11.49
N PHE A 141 1.98 -24.14 -12.04
CA PHE A 141 1.38 -25.22 -11.26
C PHE A 141 1.30 -26.51 -12.09
N LYS A 142 1.33 -27.67 -11.43
CA LYS A 142 1.30 -28.98 -12.09
C LYS A 142 0.11 -29.80 -11.64
N ILE A 143 -0.50 -30.51 -12.59
CA ILE A 143 -1.60 -31.44 -12.35
C ILE A 143 -1.16 -32.80 -12.89
N VAL A 144 -1.02 -33.80 -12.02
CA VAL A 144 -0.36 -35.07 -12.30
C VAL A 144 -1.28 -36.24 -11.95
N GLU A 145 -1.59 -37.08 -12.93
CA GLU A 145 -2.33 -38.33 -12.72
C GLU A 145 -1.43 -39.39 -12.10
N THR A 146 -1.93 -40.14 -11.11
CA THR A 146 -1.22 -41.30 -10.54
C THR A 146 -2.20 -42.39 -10.08
N ASN A 147 -1.86 -43.65 -10.34
CA ASN A 147 -2.63 -44.82 -9.89
C ASN A 147 -2.32 -45.22 -8.43
N LYS A 148 -1.36 -44.56 -7.77
CA LYS A 148 -0.95 -44.88 -6.38
C LYS A 148 -1.77 -44.15 -5.32
N LEU A 149 -2.93 -43.58 -5.70
CA LEU A 149 -3.86 -42.88 -4.82
C LEU A 149 -5.13 -43.72 -4.59
N GLN A 150 -5.87 -43.41 -3.52
CA GLN A 150 -7.19 -44.02 -3.31
C GLN A 150 -8.13 -43.62 -4.47
N SER A 151 -8.95 -44.56 -4.93
CA SER A 151 -9.95 -44.32 -5.99
C SER A 151 -10.78 -43.07 -5.70
N GLY A 152 -10.85 -42.17 -6.70
CA GLY A 152 -11.60 -40.91 -6.60
C GLY A 152 -11.01 -39.84 -5.68
N SER A 153 -9.77 -39.99 -5.19
CA SER A 153 -9.11 -39.01 -4.33
C SER A 153 -8.19 -38.04 -5.07
N VAL A 154 -8.09 -36.82 -4.53
CA VAL A 154 -7.15 -35.78 -4.94
C VAL A 154 -6.24 -35.46 -3.78
N VAL A 155 -4.94 -35.34 -4.03
CA VAL A 155 -3.94 -34.96 -3.02
C VAL A 155 -3.18 -33.73 -3.51
N LEU A 156 -3.24 -32.66 -2.74
CA LEU A 156 -2.44 -31.46 -3.01
C LEU A 156 -1.10 -31.57 -2.28
N GLY A 157 0.00 -31.43 -3.03
CA GLY A 157 1.36 -31.53 -2.53
C GLY A 157 1.81 -30.32 -1.70
N ASN A 158 3.05 -30.38 -1.20
CA ASN A 158 3.70 -29.30 -0.47
C ASN A 158 4.38 -28.28 -1.40
N TYR A 159 4.64 -28.64 -2.67
CA TYR A 159 5.22 -27.74 -3.67
C TYR A 159 4.15 -27.07 -4.55
N ARG A 160 4.22 -27.18 -5.87
CA ARG A 160 3.27 -26.57 -6.82
C ARG A 160 2.61 -27.64 -7.68
N SER A 161 2.19 -28.72 -7.04
CA SER A 161 1.67 -29.91 -7.69
C SER A 161 0.40 -30.44 -7.03
N LEU A 162 -0.54 -30.86 -7.87
CA LEU A 162 -1.74 -31.59 -7.50
C LEU A 162 -1.69 -32.98 -8.11
N TYR A 163 -1.91 -34.00 -7.29
CA TYR A 163 -1.95 -35.40 -7.70
C TYR A 163 -3.39 -35.91 -7.64
N PHE A 164 -3.82 -36.66 -8.65
CA PHE A 164 -5.18 -37.18 -8.70
C PHE A 164 -5.24 -38.60 -9.25
N HIS A 165 -6.22 -39.38 -8.79
CA HIS A 165 -6.52 -40.70 -9.32
C HIS A 165 -7.23 -40.60 -10.69
N PRO A 166 -6.98 -41.49 -11.68
CA PRO A 166 -7.59 -41.42 -13.03
C PRO A 166 -9.12 -41.31 -13.07
N GLU A 167 -9.81 -41.87 -12.09
CA GLU A 167 -11.29 -41.85 -11.96
C GLU A 167 -11.85 -40.51 -11.47
N VAL A 168 -11.01 -39.57 -11.06
CA VAL A 168 -11.44 -38.27 -10.56
C VAL A 168 -12.07 -37.45 -11.70
N LYS A 169 -13.22 -36.86 -11.41
CA LYS A 169 -13.90 -35.94 -12.31
C LYS A 169 -13.21 -34.58 -12.36
N THR A 170 -13.24 -33.94 -13.52
CA THR A 170 -12.59 -32.64 -13.77
C THR A 170 -13.12 -31.54 -12.85
N GLU A 171 -14.40 -31.59 -12.46
CA GLU A 171 -15.02 -30.60 -11.58
C GLU A 171 -14.35 -30.55 -10.19
N LEU A 172 -13.97 -31.71 -9.64
CA LEU A 172 -13.31 -31.78 -8.34
C LEU A 172 -11.91 -31.16 -8.40
N ILE A 173 -11.15 -31.43 -9.48
CA ILE A 173 -9.81 -30.84 -9.68
C ILE A 173 -9.92 -29.32 -9.75
N VAL A 174 -10.88 -28.82 -10.53
CA VAL A 174 -11.10 -27.38 -10.72
C VAL A 174 -11.56 -26.73 -9.42
N GLU A 175 -12.43 -27.38 -8.65
CA GLU A 175 -12.86 -26.89 -7.35
C GLU A 175 -11.67 -26.76 -6.39
N VAL A 176 -10.83 -27.79 -6.27
CA VAL A 176 -9.63 -27.77 -5.42
C VAL A 176 -8.67 -26.66 -5.86
N VAL A 177 -8.39 -26.56 -7.16
CA VAL A 177 -7.48 -25.52 -7.68
C VAL A 177 -8.06 -24.12 -7.44
N LYS A 178 -9.34 -23.88 -7.71
CA LYS A 178 -9.97 -22.56 -7.49
C LYS A 178 -10.03 -22.18 -6.01
N LYS A 179 -10.43 -23.10 -5.14
CA LYS A 179 -10.61 -22.82 -3.70
C LYS A 179 -9.31 -22.78 -2.92
N TRP A 180 -8.38 -23.70 -3.17
CA TRP A 180 -7.17 -23.85 -2.36
C TRP A 180 -5.95 -23.15 -2.97
N VAL A 181 -5.71 -23.32 -4.28
CA VAL A 181 -4.50 -22.83 -4.95
C VAL A 181 -4.65 -21.38 -5.41
N LEU A 182 -5.69 -21.10 -6.20
CA LEU A 182 -5.92 -19.77 -6.78
C LEU A 182 -6.60 -18.81 -5.80
N ARG A 183 -7.41 -19.36 -4.88
CA ARG A 183 -8.24 -18.60 -3.91
C ARG A 183 -9.03 -17.48 -4.59
N GLU A 184 -9.66 -17.80 -5.71
CA GLU A 184 -10.31 -16.81 -6.60
C GLU A 184 -11.34 -15.96 -5.87
N GLY A 185 -12.29 -16.57 -5.16
CA GLY A 185 -13.32 -15.82 -4.42
C GLY A 185 -12.74 -14.89 -3.36
N TYR A 186 -11.65 -15.29 -2.69
CA TYR A 186 -10.98 -14.41 -1.73
C TYR A 186 -10.37 -13.17 -2.39
N LEU A 187 -9.74 -13.34 -3.56
CA LEU A 187 -9.12 -12.24 -4.29
C LEU A 187 -10.18 -11.31 -4.90
N GLU A 188 -11.29 -11.86 -5.41
CA GLU A 188 -12.43 -11.07 -5.88
C GLU A 188 -13.01 -10.21 -4.75
N ASP A 189 -13.22 -10.80 -3.57
CA ASP A 189 -13.71 -10.09 -2.39
C ASP A 189 -12.74 -9.00 -1.93
N MET A 190 -11.44 -9.28 -1.99
CA MET A 190 -10.39 -8.33 -1.64
C MET A 190 -10.38 -7.14 -2.60
N VAL A 191 -10.34 -7.38 -3.91
CA VAL A 191 -10.37 -6.34 -4.96
C VAL A 191 -11.61 -5.47 -4.80
N ALA A 192 -12.79 -6.08 -4.67
CA ALA A 192 -14.05 -5.36 -4.49
C ALA A 192 -14.03 -4.48 -3.23
N SER A 193 -13.43 -4.96 -2.13
CA SER A 193 -13.36 -4.21 -0.88
C SER A 193 -12.39 -3.02 -0.92
N LEU A 194 -11.36 -3.07 -1.77
CA LEU A 194 -10.41 -1.97 -1.95
C LEU A 194 -11.03 -0.86 -2.82
N GLU A 195 -11.77 -1.23 -3.86
CA GLU A 195 -12.42 -0.27 -4.75
C GLU A 195 -13.65 0.39 -4.11
N GLN A 196 -14.35 -0.30 -3.21
CA GLN A 196 -15.54 0.20 -2.50
C GLN A 196 -15.42 0.00 -0.98
N PRO A 197 -14.71 0.89 -0.26
CA PRO A 197 -14.59 0.81 1.19
C PRO A 197 -15.96 0.96 1.86
N GLY A 198 -16.39 -0.06 2.62
CA GLY A 198 -17.64 -0.07 3.40
C GLY A 198 -18.68 -1.15 3.02
N SER A 199 -18.49 -1.87 1.90
CA SER A 199 -19.50 -2.83 1.42
C SER A 199 -19.50 -4.19 2.13
N ARG A 200 -18.42 -4.59 2.83
CA ARG A 200 -18.29 -5.97 3.38
C ARG A 200 -17.57 -6.04 4.73
N SER A 201 -18.20 -6.70 5.71
CA SER A 201 -17.78 -6.86 7.13
C SER A 201 -16.60 -7.82 7.38
N GLY A 202 -15.82 -8.19 6.35
CA GLY A 202 -14.71 -9.14 6.46
C GLY A 202 -13.32 -8.51 6.63
N GLN A 203 -13.20 -7.18 6.56
CA GLN A 203 -11.92 -6.45 6.57
C GLN A 203 -11.21 -6.44 7.95
N GLU A 204 -11.95 -6.61 9.04
CA GLU A 204 -11.43 -6.37 10.40
C GLU A 204 -10.34 -7.36 10.84
N ARG A 205 -10.21 -8.51 10.15
CA ARG A 205 -9.31 -9.60 10.57
C ARG A 205 -8.01 -9.71 9.77
N ARG A 206 -7.81 -8.90 8.73
CA ARG A 206 -6.68 -9.05 7.79
C ARG A 206 -5.50 -8.19 8.19
N LEU A 207 -4.28 -8.73 8.08
CA LEU A 207 -3.06 -7.94 8.09
C LEU A 207 -3.00 -7.13 6.80
N LYS A 208 -2.87 -5.80 6.91
CA LYS A 208 -2.76 -4.90 5.74
C LYS A 208 -1.47 -5.20 4.98
N SER A 209 -1.48 -5.07 3.66
CA SER A 209 -0.28 -5.21 2.86
C SER A 209 0.73 -4.06 3.04
N GLU A 210 1.54 -4.12 4.11
CA GLU A 210 2.66 -3.21 4.37
C GLU A 210 4.01 -3.73 3.83
N PRO A 211 4.87 -2.91 3.22
CA PRO A 211 6.10 -3.36 2.57
C PRO A 211 7.13 -3.95 3.54
N CYS A 212 7.03 -3.61 4.82
CA CYS A 212 7.87 -4.13 5.90
C CYS A 212 7.04 -4.52 7.13
N PHE A 213 7.57 -5.45 7.93
CA PHE A 213 7.05 -5.84 9.24
C PHE A 213 8.18 -6.11 10.22
N ASP A 214 7.98 -5.69 11.46
CA ASP A 214 8.82 -6.08 12.58
C ASP A 214 8.15 -7.25 13.34
N ILE A 215 8.84 -8.38 13.47
CA ILE A 215 8.36 -9.54 14.23
C ILE A 215 9.06 -9.53 15.59
N VAL A 216 8.30 -9.35 16.66
CA VAL A 216 8.84 -9.19 18.02
C VAL A 216 8.48 -10.39 18.88
N PHE A 217 9.47 -11.23 19.18
CA PHE A 217 9.35 -12.32 20.15
C PHE A 217 9.58 -11.79 21.56
N THR A 218 8.58 -11.92 22.42
CA THR A 218 8.63 -11.42 23.80
C THR A 218 8.47 -12.58 24.76
N THR A 219 9.46 -12.81 25.62
CA THR A 219 9.30 -13.74 26.74
C THR A 219 8.97 -12.96 28.00
N VAL A 220 7.85 -13.30 28.63
CA VAL A 220 7.33 -12.62 29.82
C VAL A 220 7.39 -13.56 31.01
N ASN A 221 8.18 -13.17 32.01
CA ASN A 221 8.34 -13.90 33.26
C ASN A 221 8.01 -13.00 34.46
N PRO A 222 6.82 -13.15 35.08
CA PRO A 222 6.42 -12.37 36.25
C PRO A 222 7.26 -12.68 37.50
N GLU A 223 7.70 -13.93 37.70
CA GLU A 223 8.40 -14.41 38.90
C GLU A 223 9.77 -15.03 38.55
N PRO A 224 10.77 -14.26 38.06
CA PRO A 224 12.08 -14.80 37.68
C PRO A 224 12.86 -15.41 38.85
N ASP A 225 12.55 -15.00 40.09
CA ASP A 225 13.16 -15.56 41.30
C ASP A 225 12.68 -16.97 41.59
N ARG A 226 11.46 -17.33 41.16
CA ARG A 226 10.87 -18.66 41.37
C ARG A 226 11.11 -19.59 40.20
N VAL A 227 10.88 -19.11 38.97
CA VAL A 227 11.06 -19.92 37.76
C VAL A 227 12.11 -19.25 36.88
N LYS A 228 13.31 -19.81 36.87
CA LYS A 228 14.39 -19.35 35.99
C LYS A 228 14.22 -19.96 34.61
N MET A 229 14.19 -19.12 33.58
CA MET A 229 14.17 -19.60 32.20
C MET A 229 15.58 -19.75 31.66
N LYS A 230 15.86 -20.89 31.02
CA LYS A 230 17.18 -21.17 30.40
C LYS A 230 16.99 -21.67 28.97
N PHE A 231 16.87 -20.75 28.02
CA PHE A 231 16.94 -21.09 26.60
C PHE A 231 17.56 -19.94 25.81
N ASP A 232 18.30 -20.30 24.77
CA ASP A 232 18.82 -19.34 23.82
C ASP A 232 17.71 -19.02 22.81
N THR A 233 17.05 -17.88 23.04
CA THR A 233 15.99 -17.37 22.16
C THR A 233 16.49 -17.18 20.73
N GLU A 234 17.72 -16.68 20.54
CA GLU A 234 18.25 -16.34 19.23
C GLU A 234 18.54 -17.59 18.40
N THR A 235 19.31 -18.53 18.94
CA THR A 235 19.65 -19.78 18.23
C THR A 235 18.40 -20.61 17.92
N SER A 236 17.42 -20.62 18.83
CA SER A 236 16.17 -21.36 18.63
C SER A 236 15.28 -20.74 17.55
N ILE A 237 15.14 -19.41 17.53
CA ILE A 237 14.42 -18.71 16.47
C ILE A 237 15.12 -18.95 15.13
N LYS A 238 16.44 -18.80 15.06
CA LYS A 238 17.21 -19.00 13.82
C LYS A 238 17.06 -20.40 13.24
N THR A 239 17.03 -21.43 14.09
CA THR A 239 16.96 -22.82 13.63
C THR A 239 15.57 -23.22 13.16
N VAL A 240 14.52 -22.74 13.83
CA VAL A 240 13.15 -23.24 13.63
C VAL A 240 12.26 -22.27 12.86
N ILE A 241 12.49 -20.96 13.00
CA ILE A 241 11.61 -19.91 12.47
C ILE A 241 12.21 -19.24 11.22
N ASP A 242 13.52 -19.00 11.13
CA ASP A 242 14.12 -18.34 9.96
C ASP A 242 13.79 -19.03 8.62
N PRO A 243 13.74 -20.37 8.49
CA PRO A 243 13.36 -21.02 7.23
C PRO A 243 11.98 -20.59 6.72
N LEU A 244 11.03 -20.32 7.64
CA LEU A 244 9.71 -19.79 7.31
C LEU A 244 9.79 -18.32 6.87
N LEU A 245 10.55 -17.51 7.60
CA LEU A 245 10.69 -16.08 7.30
C LEU A 245 11.42 -15.85 5.98
N ASP A 246 12.38 -16.71 5.64
CA ASP A 246 13.10 -16.69 4.37
C ASP A 246 12.16 -16.85 3.18
N GLN A 247 11.13 -17.70 3.28
CA GLN A 247 10.11 -17.85 2.23
C GLN A 247 9.22 -16.60 2.08
N LEU A 248 9.13 -15.77 3.12
CA LEU A 248 8.30 -14.56 3.14
C LEU A 248 9.09 -13.29 2.80
N LYS A 249 10.42 -13.32 2.73
CA LYS A 249 11.26 -12.19 2.28
C LYS A 249 10.80 -11.56 0.95
N PRO A 250 10.38 -12.34 -0.07
CA PRO A 250 9.86 -11.74 -1.29
C PRO A 250 8.51 -11.04 -1.09
N VAL A 251 7.76 -11.34 -0.03
CA VAL A 251 6.45 -10.73 0.29
C VAL A 251 6.61 -9.45 1.10
N ALA A 252 7.52 -9.39 2.06
CA ALA A 252 7.78 -8.21 2.89
C ALA A 252 9.24 -8.16 3.38
N ASP A 253 9.75 -6.96 3.68
CA ASP A 253 10.97 -6.83 4.50
C ASP A 253 10.64 -7.20 5.95
N LEU A 254 11.26 -8.26 6.46
CA LEU A 254 10.96 -8.82 7.78
C LEU A 254 12.15 -8.62 8.71
N LYS A 255 11.93 -7.94 9.83
CA LYS A 255 12.94 -7.73 10.87
C LYS A 255 12.54 -8.46 12.13
N VAL A 256 13.35 -9.43 12.54
CA VAL A 256 13.10 -10.20 13.76
C VAL A 256 13.80 -9.53 14.94
N LYS A 257 13.05 -9.32 16.01
CA LYS A 257 13.54 -8.78 17.27
C LYS A 257 13.12 -9.71 18.40
N SER A 258 13.92 -9.80 19.45
CA SER A 258 13.60 -10.55 20.67
C SER A 258 13.78 -9.67 21.90
N GLN A 259 12.92 -9.85 22.90
CA GLN A 259 13.02 -9.13 24.17
C GLN A 259 12.53 -10.00 25.34
N TRP A 260 13.02 -9.66 26.53
CA TRP A 260 12.65 -10.29 27.80
C TRP A 260 12.00 -9.26 28.71
N LEU A 261 10.84 -9.60 29.27
CA LEU A 261 10.12 -8.78 30.24
C LEU A 261 10.03 -9.54 31.56
N TYR A 262 10.58 -8.93 32.62
CA TYR A 262 10.56 -9.48 33.97
C TYR A 262 9.63 -8.67 34.87
N PHE A 263 9.03 -9.33 35.86
CA PHE A 263 8.13 -8.69 36.83
C PHE A 263 6.95 -7.96 36.16
N VAL A 264 6.45 -8.55 35.06
CA VAL A 264 5.29 -8.04 34.31
C VAL A 264 4.16 -9.05 34.40
N ASP A 265 3.08 -8.65 35.07
CA ASP A 265 1.83 -9.42 35.09
C ASP A 265 1.04 -9.24 33.79
N MET A 266 0.19 -10.23 33.49
CA MET A 266 -0.72 -10.25 32.33
C MET A 266 -1.86 -9.21 32.42
N GLY A 267 -2.02 -8.53 33.56
CA GLY A 267 -3.01 -7.47 33.76
C GLY A 267 -4.46 -7.95 33.93
N GLN A 268 -4.68 -9.26 34.04
CA GLN A 268 -5.95 -9.89 34.34
C GLN A 268 -5.75 -11.01 35.37
N ASP A 269 -6.58 -11.02 36.40
CA ASP A 269 -6.58 -12.10 37.38
C ASP A 269 -7.35 -13.31 36.82
N PRO A 270 -6.71 -14.49 36.74
CA PRO A 270 -7.35 -15.66 36.18
C PRO A 270 -8.41 -16.23 37.13
N LYS A 271 -9.48 -16.77 36.57
CA LYS A 271 -10.54 -17.41 37.36
C LYS A 271 -10.22 -18.88 37.57
N ARG A 272 -10.41 -19.41 38.78
CA ARG A 272 -10.28 -20.84 39.04
C ARG A 272 -11.46 -21.58 38.42
N SER A 273 -11.18 -22.63 37.65
CA SER A 273 -12.22 -23.47 37.07
C SER A 273 -12.95 -24.26 38.16
N PRO A 274 -14.29 -24.40 38.09
CA PRO A 274 -15.05 -25.14 39.10
C PRO A 274 -14.78 -26.66 39.09
N ASN A 275 -14.33 -27.22 37.96
CA ASN A 275 -14.20 -28.67 37.78
C ASN A 275 -12.76 -29.19 37.91
N ASN A 276 -11.75 -28.34 37.76
CA ASN A 276 -10.33 -28.69 37.82
C ASN A 276 -9.57 -27.61 38.57
N ASN A 277 -8.42 -27.95 39.16
CA ASN A 277 -7.52 -26.99 39.80
C ASN A 277 -6.78 -26.06 38.81
N ASN A 278 -7.40 -25.78 37.66
CA ASN A 278 -6.83 -25.01 36.57
C ASN A 278 -7.33 -23.57 36.64
N PHE A 279 -6.48 -22.66 36.22
CA PHE A 279 -6.79 -21.25 36.06
C PHE A 279 -7.15 -20.97 34.61
N ILE A 280 -8.21 -20.18 34.40
CA ILE A 280 -8.74 -19.89 33.07
C ILE A 280 -8.90 -18.39 32.82
N ILE A 281 -8.56 -17.98 31.59
CA ILE A 281 -8.82 -16.65 31.06
C ILE A 281 -9.72 -16.78 29.83
N PRO A 282 -10.94 -16.25 29.88
CA PRO A 282 -11.83 -16.17 28.73
C PRO A 282 -11.24 -15.39 27.55
N SER A 283 -11.43 -15.90 26.32
CA SER A 283 -10.86 -15.32 25.09
C SER A 283 -11.42 -13.93 24.73
N ASP A 284 -12.57 -13.53 25.29
CA ASP A 284 -13.14 -12.18 25.17
C ASP A 284 -12.32 -11.13 25.94
N ARG A 285 -11.47 -11.56 26.90
CA ARG A 285 -10.64 -10.66 27.71
C ARG A 285 -9.26 -10.38 27.13
N ILE A 286 -8.91 -10.96 25.98
CA ILE A 286 -7.61 -10.77 25.33
C ILE A 286 -7.26 -9.30 25.05
N PRO A 287 -8.20 -8.41 24.62
CA PRO A 287 -7.88 -6.99 24.47
C PRO A 287 -7.39 -6.32 25.77
N HIS A 288 -7.89 -6.77 26.92
CA HIS A 288 -7.46 -6.28 28.24
C HIS A 288 -6.09 -6.81 28.68
N ILE A 289 -5.60 -7.88 28.05
CA ILE A 289 -4.24 -8.40 28.23
C ILE A 289 -3.26 -7.68 27.29
N ILE A 290 -3.69 -7.44 26.05
CA ILE A 290 -2.87 -6.79 25.03
C ILE A 290 -2.53 -5.35 25.45
N SER A 291 -3.51 -4.57 25.91
CA SER A 291 -3.31 -3.14 26.16
C SER A 291 -2.22 -2.84 27.21
N PRO A 292 -2.14 -3.54 28.37
CA PRO A 292 -1.05 -3.36 29.33
C PRO A 292 0.30 -3.85 28.82
N LEU A 293 0.32 -4.95 28.06
CA LEU A 293 1.54 -5.48 27.47
C LEU A 293 2.09 -4.50 26.44
N GLU A 294 1.27 -4.00 25.52
CA GLU A 294 1.67 -3.10 24.44
C GLU A 294 2.41 -1.85 24.94
N LYS A 295 1.98 -1.28 26.07
CA LYS A 295 2.68 -0.14 26.72
C LYS A 295 4.12 -0.46 27.13
N LYS A 296 4.44 -1.74 27.33
CA LYS A 296 5.76 -2.26 27.73
C LYS A 296 6.53 -2.88 26.56
N LEU A 297 5.87 -3.14 25.42
CA LEU A 297 6.52 -3.65 24.22
C LEU A 297 7.20 -2.46 23.51
N GLY A 298 8.46 -2.62 23.10
CA GLY A 298 9.20 -1.58 22.36
C GLY A 298 8.73 -1.35 20.91
N SER A 299 7.42 -1.36 20.65
CA SER A 299 6.83 -1.28 19.30
C SER A 299 6.99 0.09 18.62
N GLY A 300 7.18 1.17 19.39
CA GLY A 300 7.27 2.54 18.86
C GLY A 300 8.60 2.94 18.21
N VAL A 301 9.56 2.02 18.06
CA VAL A 301 10.92 2.35 17.58
C VAL A 301 11.02 2.30 16.05
N SER A 302 10.02 1.78 15.36
CA SER A 302 10.03 1.55 13.90
C SER A 302 8.79 2.13 13.23
N SER A 303 8.94 2.60 11.99
CA SER A 303 7.82 3.00 11.13
C SER A 303 7.08 1.79 10.54
N CYS A 304 7.65 0.58 10.66
CA CYS A 304 7.02 -0.65 10.20
C CYS A 304 6.03 -1.18 11.25
N PRO A 305 4.86 -1.70 10.83
CA PRO A 305 3.94 -2.40 11.74
C PRO A 305 4.64 -3.57 12.45
N CYS A 306 4.28 -3.77 13.72
CA CYS A 306 4.83 -4.83 14.56
C CYS A 306 3.85 -6.00 14.71
N LEU A 307 4.36 -7.23 14.59
CA LEU A 307 3.67 -8.46 14.96
C LEU A 307 4.29 -9.02 16.25
N HIS A 308 3.46 -9.19 17.28
CA HIS A 308 3.90 -9.59 18.61
C HIS A 308 3.66 -11.07 18.88
N PHE A 309 4.72 -11.81 19.22
CA PHE A 309 4.62 -13.21 19.64
C PHE A 309 5.11 -13.33 21.07
N VAL A 310 4.15 -13.46 21.99
CA VAL A 310 4.41 -13.44 23.43
C VAL A 310 4.42 -14.85 23.98
N LEU A 311 5.53 -15.28 24.56
CA LEU A 311 5.64 -16.46 25.40
C LEU A 311 5.47 -16.03 26.86
N TYR A 312 4.32 -16.35 27.46
CA TYR A 312 3.99 -15.99 28.83
C TYR A 312 4.15 -17.18 29.78
N ILE A 313 4.77 -16.91 30.92
CA ILE A 313 5.00 -17.89 31.97
C ILE A 313 4.13 -17.48 33.16
N PRO A 314 3.10 -18.25 33.52
CA PRO A 314 2.23 -17.88 34.61
C PRO A 314 2.95 -17.97 35.96
N ARG A 315 2.44 -17.19 36.93
CA ARG A 315 2.87 -17.23 38.31
C ARG A 315 2.64 -18.63 38.88
N CYS A 316 3.50 -19.07 39.79
CA CYS A 316 3.37 -20.42 40.38
C CYS A 316 2.06 -20.61 41.18
N SER A 317 1.47 -19.52 41.69
CA SER A 317 0.15 -19.53 42.34
C SER A 317 -1.03 -19.68 41.36
N GLU A 318 -0.79 -19.48 40.06
CA GLU A 318 -1.80 -19.44 38.99
C GLU A 318 -1.55 -20.50 37.91
N ALA A 319 -0.58 -21.39 38.13
CA ALA A 319 -0.30 -22.49 37.25
C ALA A 319 -1.12 -23.74 37.66
N PRO A 320 -1.71 -24.49 36.70
CA PRO A 320 -1.65 -24.27 35.26
C PRO A 320 -2.74 -23.29 34.76
N LEU A 321 -2.34 -22.38 33.88
CA LEU A 321 -3.17 -21.36 33.23
C LEU A 321 -3.51 -21.76 31.80
N TYR A 322 -4.76 -21.53 31.40
CA TYR A 322 -5.26 -21.77 30.03
C TYR A 322 -6.19 -20.65 29.56
N PHE A 323 -6.28 -20.47 28.25
CA PHE A 323 -7.36 -19.73 27.62
C PHE A 323 -8.58 -20.64 27.41
N THR A 324 -9.78 -20.08 27.45
CA THR A 324 -11.01 -20.82 27.12
C THR A 324 -11.64 -20.29 25.84
N SER A 325 -11.91 -21.21 24.91
CA SER A 325 -12.72 -20.97 23.71
C SER A 325 -14.17 -20.61 24.09
N PRO A 326 -14.94 -19.90 23.25
CA PRO A 326 -16.39 -19.76 23.44
C PRO A 326 -17.14 -21.09 23.61
N GLU A 327 -16.58 -22.18 23.06
CA GLU A 327 -17.11 -23.55 23.14
C GLU A 327 -16.72 -24.28 24.44
N GLY A 328 -15.86 -23.67 25.27
CA GLY A 328 -15.41 -24.21 26.56
C GLY A 328 -14.07 -24.97 26.52
N ASP A 329 -13.49 -25.15 25.33
CA ASP A 329 -12.21 -25.85 25.16
C ASP A 329 -11.03 -25.07 25.76
N LEU A 330 -10.13 -25.80 26.42
CA LEU A 330 -8.89 -25.26 26.99
C LEU A 330 -7.81 -25.14 25.90
N GLN A 331 -7.22 -23.95 25.79
CA GLN A 331 -6.16 -23.64 24.82
C GLN A 331 -4.95 -23.03 25.53
N THR A 332 -3.75 -23.38 25.08
CA THR A 332 -2.49 -22.80 25.59
C THR A 332 -2.03 -21.60 24.79
N ALA A 333 -2.73 -21.25 23.70
CA ALA A 333 -2.35 -20.15 22.83
C ALA A 333 -3.57 -19.47 22.23
N VAL A 334 -3.44 -18.19 21.93
CA VAL A 334 -4.48 -17.35 21.32
C VAL A 334 -3.86 -16.34 20.38
N VAL A 335 -4.59 -15.97 19.33
CA VAL A 335 -4.18 -15.00 18.32
C VAL A 335 -5.16 -13.83 18.28
N SER A 336 -4.63 -12.62 18.22
CA SER A 336 -5.40 -11.39 18.01
C SER A 336 -5.10 -10.86 16.60
N PRO A 337 -6.13 -10.63 15.77
CA PRO A 337 -5.94 -10.09 14.43
C PRO A 337 -5.13 -8.78 14.45
N ARG A 338 -4.22 -8.63 13.48
CA ARG A 338 -3.32 -7.46 13.30
C ARG A 338 -2.29 -7.20 14.40
N TRP A 339 -2.42 -7.83 15.58
CA TRP A 339 -1.49 -7.64 16.69
C TRP A 339 -0.47 -8.77 16.78
N GLY A 340 -0.90 -10.04 16.71
CA GLY A 340 -0.03 -11.18 16.93
C GLY A 340 -0.67 -12.26 17.79
N GLY A 341 0.11 -12.98 18.60
CA GLY A 341 -0.41 -14.04 19.46
C GLY A 341 0.32 -14.20 20.78
N ILE A 342 -0.37 -14.81 21.74
CA ILE A 342 0.11 -15.11 23.08
C ILE A 342 0.08 -16.62 23.27
N GLN A 343 1.17 -17.19 23.73
CA GLN A 343 1.31 -18.60 24.11
C GLN A 343 1.68 -18.68 25.58
N ILE A 344 0.94 -19.51 26.32
CA ILE A 344 1.18 -19.81 27.72
C ILE A 344 2.07 -21.06 27.80
N HIS A 345 3.12 -20.97 28.61
CA HIS A 345 3.98 -22.11 28.93
C HIS A 345 3.98 -22.34 30.44
N ASN A 346 3.23 -23.36 30.87
CA ASN A 346 2.98 -23.63 32.28
C ASN A 346 4.20 -24.26 32.98
N PRO A 347 4.70 -23.69 34.10
CA PRO A 347 5.75 -24.32 34.89
C PRO A 347 5.24 -25.61 35.53
N SER A 348 6.12 -26.61 35.67
CA SER A 348 5.80 -27.82 36.44
C SER A 348 5.77 -27.50 37.94
N THR A 349 5.10 -28.35 38.73
CA THR A 349 5.10 -28.26 40.19
C THR A 349 6.52 -28.30 40.77
N GLU A 350 7.41 -29.10 40.17
CA GLU A 350 8.82 -29.16 40.55
C GLU A 350 9.55 -27.86 40.28
N ASN A 351 9.31 -27.21 39.13
CA ASN A 351 9.91 -25.90 38.82
C ASN A 351 9.53 -24.86 39.87
N CYS A 352 8.28 -24.86 40.31
CA CYS A 352 7.77 -23.91 41.29
C CYS A 352 8.27 -24.15 42.71
N VAL A 353 8.38 -25.41 43.14
CA VAL A 353 8.82 -25.74 44.51
C VAL A 353 10.35 -25.71 44.65
N ASN A 354 11.06 -26.29 43.68
CA ASN A 354 12.51 -26.48 43.75
C ASN A 354 13.30 -25.34 43.07
N GLN A 355 12.60 -24.33 42.53
CA GLN A 355 13.20 -23.19 41.81
C GLN A 355 14.15 -23.61 40.67
N THR A 356 13.81 -24.71 40.00
CA THR A 356 14.65 -25.25 38.93
C THR A 356 14.47 -24.47 37.63
N ALA A 357 15.50 -24.53 36.79
CA ALA A 357 15.43 -23.90 35.48
C ALA A 357 14.43 -24.62 34.57
N MET A 358 13.61 -23.85 33.86
CA MET A 358 12.67 -24.32 32.86
C MET A 358 13.22 -24.05 31.46
N THR A 359 13.09 -25.03 30.58
CA THR A 359 13.49 -24.94 29.18
C THR A 359 12.27 -25.24 28.29
N PRO A 360 11.68 -24.24 27.61
CA PRO A 360 10.55 -24.49 26.73
C PRO A 360 10.98 -25.32 25.52
N ASP A 361 10.09 -26.22 25.08
CA ASP A 361 10.27 -26.92 23.80
C ASP A 361 10.04 -25.93 22.66
N MET A 362 11.13 -25.49 22.04
CA MET A 362 11.09 -24.53 20.95
C MET A 362 10.44 -25.08 19.67
N GLY A 363 10.36 -26.40 19.51
CA GLY A 363 9.58 -27.02 18.45
C GLY A 363 8.09 -26.80 18.64
N GLU A 364 7.57 -26.95 19.86
CA GLU A 364 6.17 -26.66 20.18
C GLU A 364 5.85 -25.16 20.12
N VAL A 365 6.77 -24.30 20.60
CA VAL A 365 6.64 -22.85 20.45
C VAL A 365 6.57 -22.44 18.97
N ALA A 366 7.45 -23.01 18.15
CA ALA A 366 7.44 -22.73 16.71
C ALA A 366 6.16 -23.22 16.02
N LYS A 367 5.61 -24.38 16.37
CA LYS A 367 4.31 -24.86 15.82
C LYS A 367 3.20 -23.83 16.05
N VAL A 368 3.13 -23.28 17.26
CA VAL A 368 2.14 -22.24 17.62
C VAL A 368 2.42 -20.95 16.84
N PHE A 369 3.67 -20.51 16.77
CA PHE A 369 4.07 -19.35 15.96
C PHE A 369 3.65 -19.50 14.48
N VAL A 370 3.98 -20.64 13.86
CA VAL A 370 3.64 -20.94 12.46
C VAL A 370 2.12 -20.92 12.27
N SER A 371 1.36 -21.53 13.19
CA SER A 371 -0.10 -21.55 13.16
C SER A 371 -0.69 -20.13 13.23
N HIS A 372 -0.22 -19.32 14.17
CA HIS A 372 -0.63 -17.92 14.32
C HIS A 372 -0.25 -17.06 13.11
N LEU A 373 0.96 -17.22 12.58
CA LEU A 373 1.40 -16.49 11.38
C LEU A 373 0.53 -16.86 10.17
N ARG A 374 0.24 -18.15 9.97
CA ARG A 374 -0.66 -18.62 8.91
C ARG A 374 -2.07 -18.05 9.07
N TYR A 375 -2.55 -17.91 10.30
CA TYR A 375 -3.82 -17.24 10.58
C TYR A 375 -3.80 -15.75 10.21
N LEU A 376 -2.74 -15.02 10.59
CA LEU A 376 -2.59 -13.58 10.30
C LEU A 376 -2.43 -13.30 8.79
N LEU A 377 -1.77 -14.21 8.07
CA LEU A 377 -1.64 -14.21 6.61
C LEU A 377 -2.90 -14.74 5.89
N ASP A 378 -3.95 -15.08 6.65
CA ASP A 378 -5.21 -15.64 6.17
C ASP A 378 -5.05 -16.87 5.26
N LEU A 379 -4.12 -17.77 5.60
CA LEU A 379 -3.86 -19.03 4.88
C LEU A 379 -4.78 -20.17 5.38
N ARG A 380 -6.08 -19.91 5.41
CA ARG A 380 -7.10 -20.86 5.86
C ARG A 380 -7.79 -21.54 4.68
N TYR A 381 -8.03 -22.85 4.81
CA TYR A 381 -8.68 -23.65 3.78
C TYR A 381 -9.99 -24.22 4.30
N GLN A 382 -11.03 -24.12 3.48
CA GLN A 382 -12.25 -24.88 3.70
C GLN A 382 -12.03 -26.32 3.20
N PRO A 383 -12.41 -27.35 3.99
CA PRO A 383 -12.27 -28.72 3.55
C PRO A 383 -13.11 -28.98 2.30
N VAL A 384 -12.56 -29.75 1.35
CA VAL A 384 -13.23 -30.20 0.13
C VAL A 384 -13.33 -31.72 0.20
N ALA A 385 -14.53 -32.26 -0.03
CA ALA A 385 -14.76 -33.70 0.02
C ALA A 385 -13.84 -34.43 -0.96
N SER A 386 -13.27 -35.57 -0.53
CA SER A 386 -12.35 -36.39 -1.34
C SER A 386 -11.02 -35.73 -1.73
N ALA A 387 -10.72 -34.53 -1.21
CA ALA A 387 -9.42 -33.88 -1.36
C ALA A 387 -8.64 -33.93 -0.03
N LYS A 388 -7.35 -34.24 -0.09
CA LYS A 388 -6.45 -34.28 1.06
C LYS A 388 -5.25 -33.36 0.83
N LEU A 389 -4.78 -32.72 1.89
CA LEU A 389 -3.49 -32.04 1.89
C LEU A 389 -2.41 -33.02 2.30
N LEU A 390 -1.27 -33.02 1.61
CA LEU A 390 -0.10 -33.77 2.06
C LEU A 390 0.35 -33.25 3.43
N THR A 391 0.83 -34.17 4.27
CA THR A 391 1.40 -33.82 5.57
C THR A 391 2.61 -32.92 5.36
N LEU A 392 2.65 -31.84 6.11
CA LEU A 392 3.72 -30.87 6.10
C LEU A 392 4.54 -31.09 7.37
N SER A 393 5.84 -31.31 7.22
CA SER A 393 6.75 -31.24 8.36
C SER A 393 6.74 -29.81 8.90
N VAL A 394 6.84 -29.64 10.21
CA VAL A 394 6.79 -28.33 10.86
C VAL A 394 7.96 -27.48 10.36
N ALA A 395 7.65 -26.43 9.57
CA ALA A 395 8.33 -25.12 9.54
C ALA A 395 7.97 -24.29 8.28
N PRO A 396 7.93 -24.80 7.03
CA PRO A 396 7.71 -23.93 5.87
C PRO A 396 6.25 -23.77 5.44
N LEU A 397 5.95 -22.72 4.67
CA LEU A 397 4.75 -22.61 3.85
C LEU A 397 4.88 -23.48 2.60
N ARG A 398 3.75 -23.95 2.07
CA ARG A 398 3.72 -24.69 0.80
C ARG A 398 3.99 -23.75 -0.37
N GLY A 399 4.56 -24.26 -1.46
CA GLY A 399 4.92 -23.45 -2.62
C GLY A 399 3.73 -22.69 -3.24
N TRP A 400 2.57 -23.35 -3.33
CA TRP A 400 1.34 -22.71 -3.80
C TRP A 400 0.71 -21.73 -2.79
N GLU A 401 1.01 -21.85 -1.49
CA GLU A 401 0.58 -20.88 -0.46
C GLU A 401 1.35 -19.58 -0.62
N VAL A 402 2.65 -19.67 -0.87
CA VAL A 402 3.51 -18.52 -1.18
C VAL A 402 3.02 -17.83 -2.45
N ASP A 403 2.69 -18.57 -3.51
CA ASP A 403 2.13 -17.99 -4.74
C ASP A 403 0.79 -17.29 -4.50
N SER A 404 -0.05 -17.83 -3.60
CA SER A 404 -1.30 -17.19 -3.21
C SER A 404 -1.04 -15.85 -2.50
N LEU A 405 -0.04 -15.78 -1.61
CA LEU A 405 0.39 -14.54 -0.97
C LEU A 405 0.95 -13.54 -1.98
N TYR A 406 1.68 -14.00 -3.01
CA TYR A 406 2.18 -13.12 -4.05
C TYR A 406 1.02 -12.47 -4.82
N ARG A 407 -0.01 -13.25 -5.18
CA ARG A 407 -1.20 -12.73 -5.88
C ARG A 407 -1.96 -11.72 -5.03
N SER A 408 -2.22 -12.04 -3.76
CA SER A 408 -2.94 -11.11 -2.87
C SER A 408 -2.16 -9.82 -2.70
N ARG A 409 -0.84 -9.93 -2.48
CA ARG A 409 0.06 -8.79 -2.30
C ARG A 409 0.14 -7.91 -3.54
N VAL A 410 0.35 -8.51 -4.72
CA VAL A 410 0.43 -7.77 -5.99
C VAL A 410 -0.84 -6.95 -6.21
N LEU A 411 -2.01 -7.59 -6.06
CA LEU A 411 -3.28 -6.92 -6.28
C LEU A 411 -3.53 -5.81 -5.24
N GLU A 412 -3.35 -6.11 -3.95
CA GLU A 412 -3.59 -5.13 -2.89
C GLU A 412 -2.67 -3.91 -3.03
N GLN A 413 -1.38 -4.12 -3.32
CA GLN A 413 -0.42 -3.03 -3.49
C GLN A 413 -0.64 -2.24 -4.78
N ALA A 414 -0.86 -2.90 -5.92
CA ALA A 414 -1.08 -2.22 -7.19
C ALA A 414 -2.40 -1.41 -7.19
N ILE A 415 -3.47 -1.98 -6.64
CA ILE A 415 -4.76 -1.28 -6.52
C ILE A 415 -4.65 -0.13 -5.53
N SER A 416 -4.02 -0.33 -4.37
CA SER A 416 -3.81 0.75 -3.40
C SER A 416 -2.97 1.88 -3.99
N ALA A 417 -1.86 1.57 -4.69
CA ALA A 417 -1.02 2.57 -5.35
C ALA A 417 -1.82 3.37 -6.39
N ARG A 418 -2.64 2.71 -7.21
CA ARG A 418 -3.54 3.36 -8.18
C ARG A 418 -4.51 4.31 -7.47
N LEU A 419 -5.18 3.87 -6.41
CA LEU A 419 -6.13 4.69 -5.65
C LEU A 419 -5.44 5.89 -4.98
N THR A 420 -4.24 5.69 -4.41
CA THR A 420 -3.41 6.77 -3.85
C THR A 420 -3.03 7.80 -4.92
N LEU A 421 -2.60 7.37 -6.11
CA LEU A 421 -2.29 8.27 -7.22
C LEU A 421 -3.52 9.02 -7.73
N GLN A 422 -4.68 8.36 -7.82
CA GLN A 422 -5.93 9.02 -8.23
C GLN A 422 -6.36 10.08 -7.21
N SER A 423 -6.28 9.75 -5.92
CA SER A 423 -6.54 10.71 -4.84
C SER A 423 -5.57 11.90 -4.90
N LEU A 424 -4.29 11.62 -5.08
CA LEU A 424 -3.24 12.63 -5.21
C LEU A 424 -3.47 13.54 -6.42
N ALA A 425 -3.74 12.96 -7.59
CA ALA A 425 -4.02 13.70 -8.82
C ALA A 425 -5.22 14.63 -8.65
N ARG A 426 -6.30 14.15 -8.01
CA ARG A 426 -7.48 14.95 -7.69
C ARG A 426 -7.12 16.13 -6.76
N LEU A 427 -6.41 15.87 -5.67
CA LEU A 427 -6.00 16.91 -4.71
C LEU A 427 -5.13 17.99 -5.37
N LEU A 428 -4.15 17.59 -6.18
CA LEU A 428 -3.23 18.52 -6.86
C LEU A 428 -3.89 19.30 -8.00
N GLY A 429 -4.96 18.73 -8.59
CA GLY A 429 -5.81 19.40 -9.57
C GLY A 429 -6.78 20.41 -8.94
N GLU A 430 -7.36 20.08 -7.77
CA GLU A 430 -8.26 20.98 -7.03
C GLU A 430 -7.50 22.15 -6.38
N ILE A 431 -6.25 21.93 -5.92
CA ILE A 431 -5.45 22.94 -5.23
C ILE A 431 -4.25 23.34 -6.10
N SER A 432 -4.40 24.40 -6.89
CA SER A 432 -3.41 24.86 -7.87
C SER A 432 -2.16 25.56 -7.30
N ASN A 433 -2.08 25.76 -5.97
CA ASN A 433 -0.96 26.49 -5.33
C ASN A 433 -0.02 25.65 -4.45
N ILE A 434 -0.19 24.33 -4.38
CA ILE A 434 0.79 23.37 -3.81
C ILE A 434 2.09 23.33 -4.64
N VAL A 435 3.26 23.35 -4.00
CA VAL A 435 4.57 23.15 -4.65
C VAL A 435 4.78 21.67 -4.96
N ILE A 436 5.05 21.33 -6.22
CA ILE A 436 5.39 19.97 -6.63
C ILE A 436 6.84 19.99 -7.09
N ASN A 437 7.73 19.39 -6.29
CA ASN A 437 9.15 19.28 -6.61
C ASN A 437 9.43 18.09 -7.54
N GLU A 438 10.66 18.05 -8.09
CA GLU A 438 11.12 16.96 -8.97
C GLU A 438 11.07 15.59 -8.28
N GLU A 439 11.36 15.52 -6.98
CA GLU A 439 11.30 14.27 -6.22
C GLU A 439 9.90 13.66 -6.18
N VAL A 440 8.87 14.47 -5.91
CA VAL A 440 7.46 14.02 -5.95
C VAL A 440 7.05 13.69 -7.38
N GLY A 441 7.45 14.50 -8.36
CA GLY A 441 7.18 14.25 -9.77
C GLY A 441 7.74 12.90 -10.26
N ASP A 442 9.00 12.63 -9.94
CA ASP A 442 9.69 11.38 -10.25
C ASP A 442 9.08 10.18 -9.52
N ALA A 443 8.68 10.35 -8.26
CA ALA A 443 7.99 9.31 -7.49
C ALA A 443 6.64 8.95 -8.12
N ILE A 444 5.83 9.95 -8.52
CA ILE A 444 4.55 9.74 -9.22
C ILE A 444 4.78 9.02 -10.56
N LYS A 445 5.71 9.51 -11.38
CA LYS A 445 6.04 8.90 -12.68
C LYS A 445 6.53 7.46 -12.53
N THR A 446 7.42 7.22 -11.57
CA THR A 446 7.94 5.88 -11.26
C THR A 446 6.81 4.94 -10.82
N SER A 447 5.87 5.46 -10.02
CA SER A 447 4.70 4.68 -9.58
C SER A 447 3.82 4.28 -10.76
N VAL A 448 3.44 5.21 -11.64
CA VAL A 448 2.62 4.94 -12.83
C VAL A 448 3.27 3.87 -13.73
N ILE A 449 4.56 4.04 -14.05
CA ILE A 449 5.31 3.07 -14.85
C ILE A 449 5.34 1.70 -14.17
N SER A 450 5.52 1.66 -12.85
CA SER A 450 5.59 0.41 -12.09
C SER A 450 4.23 -0.30 -12.01
N ILE A 451 3.11 0.43 -11.93
CA ILE A 451 1.76 -0.15 -12.00
C ILE A 451 1.51 -0.77 -13.37
N SER A 452 1.81 -0.05 -14.45
CA SER A 452 1.68 -0.58 -15.82
C SER A 452 2.55 -1.83 -16.03
N ALA A 453 3.81 -1.80 -15.57
CA ALA A 453 4.70 -2.95 -15.60
C ALA A 453 4.14 -4.13 -14.79
N THR A 454 3.53 -3.89 -13.63
CA THR A 454 2.90 -4.94 -12.80
C THR A 454 1.86 -5.72 -13.59
N PHE A 455 0.89 -5.04 -14.19
CA PHE A 455 -0.16 -5.69 -14.97
C PHE A 455 0.36 -6.37 -16.24
N SER A 456 1.36 -5.78 -16.90
CA SER A 456 2.05 -6.42 -18.03
C SER A 456 2.72 -7.75 -17.61
N LYS A 457 3.38 -7.78 -16.45
CA LYS A 457 4.03 -9.00 -15.93
C LYS A 457 3.03 -10.05 -15.46
N LEU A 458 1.89 -9.65 -14.90
CA LEU A 458 0.78 -10.56 -14.58
C LEU A 458 0.20 -11.21 -15.85
N ALA A 459 0.00 -10.43 -16.92
CA ALA A 459 -0.45 -10.94 -18.21
C ALA A 459 0.58 -11.88 -18.87
N ALA A 460 1.87 -11.70 -18.58
CA ALA A 460 2.92 -12.61 -19.02
C ALA A 460 3.12 -13.85 -18.12
N GLY A 461 2.33 -14.00 -17.05
CA GLY A 461 2.46 -15.10 -16.09
C GLY A 461 3.73 -15.05 -15.23
N ARG A 462 4.34 -13.87 -15.07
CA ARG A 462 5.58 -13.66 -14.30
C ARG A 462 5.27 -13.05 -12.93
N LEU A 463 4.74 -13.90 -12.04
CA LEU A 463 4.18 -13.48 -10.75
C LEU A 463 5.20 -12.80 -9.82
N GLU A 464 6.41 -13.33 -9.73
CA GLU A 464 7.45 -12.78 -8.85
C GLU A 464 7.98 -11.41 -9.35
N GLU A 465 8.16 -11.25 -10.66
CA GLU A 465 8.51 -9.94 -11.25
C GLU A 465 7.39 -8.92 -10.99
N ALA A 466 6.12 -9.32 -11.16
CA ALA A 466 4.97 -8.48 -10.87
C ALA A 466 4.94 -8.03 -9.41
N LEU A 467 5.29 -8.91 -8.47
CA LEU A 467 5.40 -8.58 -7.05
C LEU A 467 6.43 -7.47 -6.78
N GLY A 468 7.59 -7.54 -7.43
CA GLY A 468 8.62 -6.50 -7.32
C GLY A 468 8.13 -5.14 -7.82
N PHE A 469 7.48 -5.09 -8.98
CA PHE A 469 6.93 -3.85 -9.54
C PHE A 469 5.75 -3.31 -8.72
N ALA A 470 4.87 -4.17 -8.21
CA ALA A 470 3.74 -3.77 -7.38
C ALA A 470 4.22 -3.13 -6.07
N ARG A 471 5.24 -3.74 -5.43
CA ARG A 471 5.89 -3.16 -4.25
C ARG A 471 6.49 -1.80 -4.55
N LYS A 472 7.23 -1.68 -5.66
CA LYS A 472 7.86 -0.43 -6.06
C LYS A 472 6.81 0.67 -6.25
N ALA A 473 5.74 0.38 -6.98
CA ALA A 473 4.62 1.28 -7.19
C ALA A 473 4.02 1.78 -5.87
N TYR A 474 3.70 0.85 -4.97
CA TYR A 474 3.12 1.15 -3.67
C TYR A 474 4.01 2.09 -2.85
N ILE A 475 5.29 1.75 -2.70
CA ILE A 475 6.24 2.56 -1.92
C ILE A 475 6.38 3.97 -2.51
N THR A 476 6.53 4.09 -3.83
CA THR A 476 6.67 5.40 -4.49
C THR A 476 5.39 6.23 -4.47
N ALA A 477 4.21 5.60 -4.54
CA ALA A 477 2.93 6.30 -4.42
C ALA A 477 2.73 6.86 -3.01
N GLU A 478 2.97 6.04 -1.99
CA GLU A 478 2.85 6.46 -0.58
C GLU A 478 3.90 7.51 -0.21
N MET A 479 5.14 7.38 -0.72
CA MET A 479 6.18 8.39 -0.58
C MET A 479 5.73 9.73 -1.16
N ALA A 480 5.20 9.73 -2.39
CA ALA A 480 4.72 10.95 -3.03
C ALA A 480 3.57 11.58 -2.23
N PHE A 481 2.59 10.78 -1.81
CA PHE A 481 1.41 11.26 -1.08
C PHE A 481 1.75 11.83 0.31
N SER A 482 2.68 11.19 1.03
CA SER A 482 3.11 11.60 2.36
C SER A 482 4.26 12.62 2.37
N HIS A 483 4.71 13.06 1.20
CA HIS A 483 5.87 13.94 1.08
C HIS A 483 5.63 15.29 1.79
N PRO A 484 6.58 15.79 2.62
CA PRO A 484 6.39 17.01 3.40
C PRO A 484 6.05 18.26 2.59
N SER A 485 6.51 18.36 1.33
CA SER A 485 6.20 19.50 0.45
C SER A 485 4.73 19.60 0.07
N LEU A 486 3.98 18.49 0.17
CA LEU A 486 2.56 18.46 -0.10
C LEU A 486 1.72 18.71 1.16
N LEU A 487 2.36 18.75 2.33
CA LEU A 487 1.71 19.14 3.58
C LEU A 487 1.56 20.67 3.63
N ALA A 488 0.40 21.13 4.12
CA ALA A 488 -0.14 22.49 3.98
C ALA A 488 0.74 23.66 4.50
N LEU A 489 1.93 23.42 5.06
CA LEU A 489 2.78 24.42 5.70
C LEU A 489 3.52 25.37 4.72
N LEU A 490 3.43 25.14 3.41
CA LEU A 490 3.96 26.04 2.37
C LEU A 490 2.86 26.74 1.55
N TYR A 491 1.59 26.58 1.94
CA TYR A 491 0.47 27.22 1.25
C TYR A 491 0.46 28.72 1.56
N PHE A 492 0.74 29.55 0.56
CA PHE A 492 0.39 30.97 0.58
C PHE A 492 -0.96 31.11 -0.16
N PRO A 493 -2.10 31.27 0.55
CA PRO A 493 -3.39 31.50 -0.09
C PRO A 493 -3.32 32.73 -1.01
N ASP A 494 -4.08 32.69 -2.11
CA ASP A 494 -4.14 33.82 -3.04
C ASP A 494 -4.58 35.11 -2.34
N ASP A 495 -5.48 35.01 -1.36
CA ASP A 495 -5.92 36.16 -0.56
C ASP A 495 -4.76 36.82 0.21
N GLN A 496 -3.83 36.03 0.74
CA GLN A 496 -2.64 36.54 1.44
C GLN A 496 -1.62 37.09 0.46
N LYS A 497 -1.47 36.47 -0.72
CA LYS A 497 -0.67 37.00 -1.83
C LYS A 497 -1.18 38.38 -2.23
N TYR A 498 -2.48 38.53 -2.48
CA TYR A 498 -3.07 39.82 -2.86
C TYR A 498 -2.98 40.85 -1.72
N ALA A 499 -3.16 40.45 -0.46
CA ALA A 499 -3.02 41.36 0.68
C ALA A 499 -1.61 41.97 0.78
N VAL A 500 -0.55 41.24 0.39
CA VAL A 500 0.83 41.74 0.37
C VAL A 500 1.11 42.59 -0.87
N TYR A 501 0.62 42.17 -2.04
CA TYR A 501 0.96 42.81 -3.32
C TYR A 501 0.08 44.01 -3.68
N ILE A 502 -1.19 44.05 -3.27
CA ILE A 502 -2.10 45.17 -3.58
C ILE A 502 -1.56 46.51 -3.05
N PRO A 503 -1.10 46.65 -1.79
CA PRO A 503 -0.55 47.91 -1.30
C PRO A 503 0.69 48.40 -2.07
N LEU A 504 1.48 47.47 -2.62
CA LEU A 504 2.69 47.78 -3.40
C LEU A 504 2.36 48.23 -4.83
N PHE A 505 1.46 47.53 -5.50
CA PHE A 505 1.16 47.77 -6.92
C PHE A 505 0.03 48.77 -7.14
N LEU A 506 -0.96 48.86 -6.24
CA LEU A 506 -2.12 49.74 -6.43
C LEU A 506 -1.74 51.22 -6.63
N PRO A 507 -0.80 51.82 -5.88
CA PRO A 507 -0.37 53.20 -6.10
C PRO A 507 0.29 53.44 -7.47
N VAL A 508 0.93 52.42 -8.03
CA VAL A 508 1.60 52.48 -9.35
C VAL A 508 0.60 52.21 -10.48
N MET A 509 -0.37 51.32 -10.27
CA MET A 509 -1.37 50.93 -11.27
C MET A 509 -2.43 52.01 -11.50
N ILE A 510 -2.84 52.76 -10.46
CA ILE A 510 -3.85 53.82 -10.59
C ILE A 510 -3.43 54.89 -11.62
N PRO A 511 -2.22 55.50 -11.55
CA PRO A 511 -1.75 56.44 -12.56
C PRO A 511 -1.66 55.85 -13.97
N VAL A 512 -1.25 54.58 -14.10
CA VAL A 512 -1.15 53.90 -15.40
C VAL A 512 -2.53 53.77 -16.04
N VAL A 513 -3.54 53.30 -15.31
CA VAL A 513 -4.92 53.16 -15.80
C VAL A 513 -5.52 54.52 -16.17
N LEU A 514 -5.29 55.54 -15.35
CA LEU A 514 -5.72 56.91 -15.66
C LEU A 514 -5.00 57.47 -16.90
N SER A 515 -3.72 57.16 -17.07
CA SER A 515 -2.94 57.57 -18.24
C SER A 515 -3.43 56.88 -19.52
N LEU A 516 -3.80 55.59 -19.47
CA LEU A 516 -4.38 54.85 -20.59
C LEU A 516 -5.67 55.52 -21.10
N LYS A 517 -6.54 55.98 -20.19
CA LYS A 517 -7.77 56.72 -20.54
C LYS A 517 -7.45 58.03 -21.26
N ASN A 518 -6.42 58.75 -20.82
CA ASN A 518 -6.00 60.01 -21.43
C ASN A 518 -5.29 59.79 -22.79
N ILE A 519 -4.46 58.76 -22.89
CA ILE A 519 -3.83 58.29 -24.14
C ILE A 519 -4.90 57.96 -25.17
N TRP A 520 -5.94 57.20 -24.77
CA TRP A 520 -7.03 56.82 -25.67
C TRP A 520 -7.82 58.03 -26.18
N LYS A 521 -8.12 58.99 -25.30
CA LYS A 521 -8.75 60.27 -25.70
C LYS A 521 -7.86 61.08 -26.64
N TRP A 522 -6.56 61.13 -26.39
CA TRP A 522 -5.61 61.87 -27.24
C TRP A 522 -5.42 61.22 -28.62
N LEU A 523 -5.39 59.89 -28.69
CA LEU A 523 -5.37 59.13 -29.95
C LEU A 523 -6.67 59.35 -30.75
N ASN A 524 -7.83 59.36 -30.09
CA ASN A 524 -9.12 59.61 -30.75
C ASN A 524 -9.33 61.07 -31.15
N ASN A 525 -8.70 62.03 -30.46
CA ASN A 525 -8.78 63.46 -30.76
C ASN A 525 -7.70 63.95 -31.72
N LYS A 526 -6.78 63.08 -32.19
CA LYS A 526 -5.85 63.43 -33.26
C LYS A 526 -6.61 63.45 -34.59
N PRO A 527 -6.78 64.61 -35.27
CA PRO A 527 -7.21 64.59 -36.65
C PRO A 527 -6.16 63.83 -37.47
N LEU A 528 -6.61 62.94 -38.35
CA LEU A 528 -5.83 62.46 -39.49
C LEU A 528 -5.43 63.68 -40.33
N GLY A 529 -4.30 64.30 -39.98
CA GLY A 529 -3.61 65.20 -40.88
C GLY A 529 -2.94 64.35 -41.95
N GLY A 530 -3.57 64.25 -43.12
CA GLY A 530 -2.91 63.79 -44.32
C GLY A 530 -1.93 64.87 -44.80
N GLN A 531 -0.64 64.59 -44.67
CA GLN A 531 0.46 64.77 -45.64
C GLN A 531 1.80 64.65 -44.92
#